data_AF-A0AAW6KKQ6-F1
#
_entry.id   AF-A0AAW6KKQ6-F1
#
_cell.length_a   1.000
_cell.length_b   1.000
_cell.length_c   1.000
_cell.angle_alpha   90.00
_cell.angle_beta   90.00
_cell.angle_gamma   90.00
#
_symmetry.space_group_name_H-M   'P 1'
#
loop_
_entity.id
_entity.type
_entity.pdbx_description
1 polymer ?
#
loop_
_entity_poly.entity_id
_entity_poly.type
_entity_poly.pdbx_seq_one_letter_code
_entity_poly.pdbx_strand_id
1 'polypeptide(L)'
;MSRTNHIEGEGLLNELIQQLRFHSTATIFLHEAIGEKIGLNATDHKCLEIISREGKVTAGELAAKSGLTTGAITGVIDRLEKTGYVRRIRDSSDRRRLLVELIPEN
;
A
#
# COMPACT_ATOMS: atom_id res chain seq x y z
N MET A 1 41.94 -8.66 -16.12
CA MET A 1 40.83 -7.71 -16.31
C MET A 1 39.47 -8.22 -15.84
N SER A 2 39.19 -9.54 -15.80
CA SER A 2 37.85 -10.06 -15.43
C SER A 2 37.49 -10.09 -13.94
N ARG A 3 38.45 -9.97 -13.00
CA ARG A 3 38.18 -10.03 -11.54
C ARG A 3 37.86 -8.66 -10.92
N THR A 4 38.40 -7.58 -11.45
CA THR A 4 38.20 -6.22 -10.93
C THR A 4 36.77 -5.72 -11.16
N ASN A 5 36.18 -5.97 -12.34
CA ASN A 5 34.79 -5.61 -12.64
C ASN A 5 33.75 -6.38 -11.78
N HIS A 6 34.11 -7.57 -11.28
CA HIS A 6 33.21 -8.37 -10.44
C HIS A 6 33.10 -7.80 -9.02
N ILE A 7 34.22 -7.36 -8.45
CA ILE A 7 34.29 -6.77 -7.10
C ILE A 7 33.63 -5.38 -7.06
N GLU A 8 33.76 -4.58 -8.12
CA GLU A 8 33.07 -3.28 -8.23
C GLU A 8 31.54 -3.44 -8.34
N GLY A 9 31.08 -4.45 -9.09
CA GLY A 9 29.66 -4.75 -9.22
C GLY A 9 29.03 -5.23 -7.90
N GLU A 10 29.74 -6.04 -7.12
CA GLU A 10 29.30 -6.46 -5.78
C GLU A 10 29.24 -5.28 -4.79
N GLY A 11 30.20 -4.36 -4.87
CA GLY A 11 30.21 -3.13 -4.07
C GLY A 11 28.99 -2.24 -4.32
N LEU A 12 28.69 -1.98 -5.60
CA LEU A 12 27.54 -1.16 -6.00
C LEU A 12 26.20 -1.81 -5.60
N LEU A 13 26.06 -3.13 -5.76
CA LEU A 13 24.85 -3.84 -5.36
C LEU A 13 24.62 -3.76 -3.85
N ASN A 14 25.68 -3.91 -3.05
CA ASN A 14 25.58 -3.80 -1.59
C ASN A 14 25.18 -2.38 -1.15
N GLU A 15 25.73 -1.36 -1.78
CA GLU A 15 25.36 0.04 -1.52
C GLU A 15 23.88 0.29 -1.86
N LEU A 16 23.42 -0.16 -3.04
CA LEU A 16 22.02 -0.05 -3.44
C LEU A 16 21.08 -0.75 -2.45
N ILE A 17 21.41 -1.97 -2.03
CA ILE A 17 20.62 -2.71 -1.04
C ILE A 17 20.56 -1.95 0.29
N GLN A 18 21.66 -1.36 0.74
CA GLN A 18 21.70 -0.58 1.97
C GLN A 18 20.80 0.66 1.88
N GLN A 19 20.86 1.39 0.76
CA GLN A 19 19.99 2.55 0.52
C GLN A 19 18.51 2.15 0.43
N LEU A 20 18.19 1.06 -0.27
CA LEU A 20 16.82 0.55 -0.35
C LEU A 20 16.27 0.12 1.01
N ARG A 21 17.10 -0.51 1.87
CA ARG A 21 16.70 -0.85 3.24
C ARG A 21 16.40 0.39 4.06
N PHE A 22 17.27 1.40 4.01
CA PHE A 22 17.04 2.66 4.72
C PHE A 22 15.74 3.33 4.24
N HIS A 23 15.55 3.42 2.93
CA HIS A 23 14.35 3.99 2.32
C HIS A 23 13.08 3.21 2.70
N SER A 24 13.14 1.87 2.69
CA SER A 24 12.03 1.00 3.08
C SER A 24 11.60 1.25 4.52
N THR A 25 12.55 1.37 5.45
CA THR A 25 12.25 1.67 6.85
C THR A 25 11.63 3.06 7.01
N ALA A 26 12.18 4.07 6.33
CA ALA A 26 11.64 5.43 6.36
C ALA A 26 10.20 5.49 5.82
N THR A 27 9.88 4.70 4.80
CA THR A 27 8.52 4.60 4.23
C THR A 27 7.53 4.03 5.25
N ILE A 28 7.93 3.01 6.03
CA ILE A 28 7.09 2.46 7.10
C ILE A 28 6.80 3.52 8.16
N PHE A 29 7.84 4.24 8.61
CA PHE A 29 7.68 5.31 9.60
C PHE A 29 6.83 6.47 9.07
N LEU A 30 6.91 6.79 7.78
CA LEU A 30 6.03 7.77 7.17
C LEU A 30 4.56 7.34 7.28
N HIS A 31 4.24 6.09 6.92
CA HIS A 31 2.88 5.61 7.03
C HIS A 31 2.39 5.54 8.48
N GLU A 32 3.26 5.20 9.43
CA GLU A 32 2.95 5.19 10.86
C GLU A 32 2.67 6.61 11.37
N ALA A 33 3.54 7.58 11.07
CA ALA A 33 3.38 8.97 11.51
C ALA A 33 2.14 9.64 10.91
N ILE A 34 1.81 9.37 9.65
CA ILE A 34 0.56 9.88 9.05
C ILE A 34 -0.62 9.14 9.67
N GLY A 35 -0.56 7.81 9.77
CA GLY A 35 -1.59 6.98 10.37
C GLY A 35 -1.98 7.46 11.77
N GLU A 36 -1.01 7.74 12.63
CA GLU A 36 -1.24 8.26 13.99
C GLU A 36 -2.07 9.55 13.98
N LYS A 37 -1.79 10.48 13.04
CA LYS A 37 -2.53 11.74 12.92
C LYS A 37 -3.98 11.55 12.46
N ILE A 38 -4.27 10.46 11.77
CA ILE A 38 -5.58 10.18 11.17
C ILE A 38 -6.27 8.94 11.80
N GLY A 39 -5.76 8.44 12.93
CA GLY A 39 -6.34 7.31 13.63
C GLY A 39 -6.25 5.96 12.90
N LEU A 40 -5.25 5.77 12.03
CA LEU A 40 -4.98 4.54 11.28
C LEU A 40 -3.64 3.92 11.68
N ASN A 41 -3.50 2.60 11.51
CA ASN A 41 -2.17 1.98 11.52
C ASN A 41 -1.48 2.14 10.15
N ALA A 42 -0.17 1.87 10.10
CA ALA A 42 0.63 2.01 8.88
C ALA A 42 0.11 1.17 7.69
N THR A 43 -0.43 -0.02 7.95
CA THR A 43 -0.96 -0.91 6.89
C THR A 43 -2.25 -0.35 6.30
N ASP A 44 -3.14 0.14 7.15
CA ASP A 44 -4.41 0.74 6.75
C ASP A 44 -4.16 2.02 5.95
N HIS A 45 -3.24 2.87 6.43
CA HIS A 45 -2.86 4.08 5.73
C HIS A 45 -2.22 3.79 4.36
N LYS A 46 -1.30 2.82 4.26
CA LYS A 46 -0.74 2.37 2.97
C LYS A 46 -1.84 1.94 2.00
N CYS A 47 -2.81 1.17 2.46
CA CYS A 47 -3.91 0.72 1.60
C CYS A 47 -4.83 1.86 1.19
N LEU A 48 -5.10 2.80 2.10
CA LEU A 48 -5.85 4.02 1.80
C LEU A 48 -5.17 4.86 0.71
N GLU A 49 -3.84 4.98 0.75
CA GLU A 49 -3.08 5.69 -0.27
C GLU A 49 -3.14 5.00 -1.65
N ILE A 50 -3.12 3.66 -1.69
CA ILE A 50 -3.37 2.91 -2.93
C ILE A 50 -4.77 3.22 -3.47
N ILE A 51 -5.81 3.17 -2.62
CA ILE A 51 -7.19 3.48 -3.04
C ILE A 51 -7.28 4.92 -3.56
N SER A 52 -6.64 5.87 -2.88
CA SER A 52 -6.59 7.28 -3.29
C SER A 52 -6.02 7.46 -4.70
N ARG A 53 -4.88 6.80 -4.99
CA ARG A 53 -4.23 6.90 -6.30
C ARG A 53 -5.00 6.23 -7.43
N GLU A 54 -5.64 5.10 -7.15
CA GLU A 54 -6.34 4.29 -8.17
C GLU A 54 -7.82 4.71 -8.33
N GLY A 55 -8.36 5.47 -7.39
CA GLY A 55 -9.76 5.95 -7.36
C GLY A 55 -10.74 4.88 -6.89
N LYS A 56 -10.91 3.80 -7.66
CA LYS A 56 -11.81 2.68 -7.33
C LYS A 56 -11.10 1.36 -7.57
N VAL A 57 -11.12 0.47 -6.57
CA VAL A 57 -10.44 -0.83 -6.66
C VAL A 57 -11.28 -1.95 -6.06
N THR A 58 -11.18 -3.14 -6.62
CA THR A 58 -11.66 -4.36 -5.97
C THR A 58 -10.72 -4.77 -4.82
N ALA A 59 -11.22 -5.61 -3.90
CA ALA A 59 -10.38 -6.19 -2.86
C ALA A 59 -9.22 -7.03 -3.44
N GLY A 60 -9.44 -7.70 -4.58
CA GLY A 60 -8.41 -8.48 -5.27
C GLY A 60 -7.29 -7.61 -5.83
N GLU A 61 -7.64 -6.49 -6.47
CA GLU A 61 -6.65 -5.53 -6.98
C GLU A 61 -5.86 -4.88 -5.85
N LEU A 62 -6.55 -4.54 -4.74
CA LEU A 62 -5.88 -3.98 -3.57
C LEU A 62 -4.92 -4.99 -2.93
N ALA A 63 -5.27 -6.28 -2.86
CA ALA A 63 -4.37 -7.34 -2.41
C ALA A 63 -3.13 -7.44 -3.30
N ALA A 64 -3.32 -7.49 -4.62
CA ALA A 64 -2.22 -7.56 -5.59
C ALA A 64 -1.26 -6.35 -5.49
N LYS A 65 -1.81 -5.13 -5.35
CA LYS A 65 -1.01 -3.90 -5.27
C LYS A 65 -0.33 -3.70 -3.92
N SER A 66 -0.94 -4.17 -2.84
CA SER A 66 -0.39 -4.02 -1.48
C SER A 66 0.61 -5.11 -1.12
N GLY A 67 0.57 -6.27 -1.79
CA GLY A 67 1.32 -7.47 -1.43
C GLY A 67 0.73 -8.23 -0.24
N LEU A 68 -0.50 -7.90 0.17
CA LEU A 68 -1.20 -8.54 1.29
C LEU A 68 -2.11 -9.67 0.80
N THR A 69 -2.43 -10.60 1.70
CA THR A 69 -3.42 -11.63 1.41
C THR A 69 -4.82 -11.03 1.31
N THR A 70 -5.71 -11.70 0.59
CA THR A 70 -7.12 -11.27 0.46
C THR A 70 -7.81 -11.18 1.83
N GLY A 71 -7.51 -12.10 2.76
CA GLY A 71 -8.06 -12.06 4.12
C GLY A 71 -7.59 -10.85 4.92
N ALA A 72 -6.31 -10.48 4.80
CA ALA A 72 -5.79 -9.26 5.43
C ALA A 72 -6.44 -8.01 4.83
N ILE A 73 -6.62 -7.98 3.50
CA ILE A 73 -7.30 -6.86 2.82
C ILE A 73 -8.74 -6.70 3.24
N THR A 74 -9.50 -7.79 3.42
CA THR A 74 -10.87 -7.69 3.95
C THR A 74 -10.88 -6.95 5.29
N GLY A 75 -10.00 -7.33 6.21
CA GLY A 75 -9.88 -6.67 7.52
C GLY A 75 -9.42 -5.21 7.43
N VAL A 76 -8.54 -4.87 6.48
CA VAL A 76 -8.15 -3.47 6.22
C VAL A 76 -9.34 -2.66 5.74
N ILE A 77 -10.08 -3.15 4.74
CA ILE A 77 -11.24 -2.43 4.20
C ILE A 77 -12.31 -2.25 5.28
N ASP A 78 -12.57 -3.28 6.10
CA ASP A 78 -13.53 -3.18 7.19
C ASP A 78 -13.16 -2.10 8.20
N ARG A 79 -11.86 -1.99 8.55
CA ARG A 79 -11.38 -0.93 9.45
C ARG A 79 -11.51 0.45 8.81
N LEU A 80 -11.10 0.61 7.55
CA LEU A 80 -11.18 1.88 6.82
C LEU A 80 -12.63 2.35 6.60
N GLU A 81 -13.55 1.42 6.37
CA GLU A 81 -14.99 1.73 6.24
C GLU A 81 -15.58 2.11 7.59
N LYS A 82 -15.21 1.39 8.67
CA LYS A 82 -15.62 1.72 10.05
C LYS A 82 -15.13 3.10 10.50
N THR A 83 -13.95 3.52 10.07
CA THR A 83 -13.38 4.85 10.37
C THR A 83 -13.83 5.94 9.39
N GLY A 84 -14.63 5.60 8.37
CA GLY A 84 -15.24 6.57 7.47
C GLY A 84 -14.33 7.09 6.37
N TYR A 85 -13.19 6.44 6.09
CA TYR A 85 -12.30 6.84 5.01
C TYR A 85 -12.72 6.31 3.64
N VAL A 86 -13.33 5.13 3.62
CA VAL A 86 -13.73 4.45 2.38
C VAL A 86 -15.15 3.94 2.47
N ARG A 87 -15.74 3.65 1.31
CA ARG A 87 -17.01 2.94 1.20
C ARG A 87 -16.95 1.87 0.14
N ARG A 88 -17.72 0.80 0.33
CA ARG A 88 -17.97 -0.20 -0.71
C ARG A 88 -19.13 0.22 -1.60
N ILE A 89 -18.94 0.17 -2.90
CA ILE A 89 -19.98 0.42 -3.90
C ILE A 89 -20.09 -0.75 -4.87
N ARG A 90 -21.28 -0.94 -5.45
CA ARG A 90 -21.44 -1.89 -6.56
C ARG A 90 -20.89 -1.29 -7.84
N ASP A 91 -20.16 -2.08 -8.59
CA ASP A 91 -19.71 -1.71 -9.93
C ASP A 91 -20.93 -1.52 -10.85
N SER A 92 -20.96 -0.41 -11.58
CA SER A 92 -22.04 -0.08 -12.52
C SER A 92 -22.03 -0.97 -13.75
N SER A 93 -20.87 -1.54 -14.11
CA SER A 93 -20.69 -2.42 -15.27
C SER A 93 -21.00 -3.90 -14.97
N ASP A 94 -20.68 -4.37 -13.76
CA ASP A 94 -21.07 -5.71 -13.25
C ASP A 94 -21.46 -5.62 -11.77
N ARG A 95 -22.76 -5.58 -11.48
CA ARG A 95 -23.28 -5.40 -10.10
C ARG A 95 -22.91 -6.54 -9.13
N ARG A 96 -22.31 -7.63 -9.62
CA ARG A 96 -21.77 -8.70 -8.76
C ARG A 96 -20.42 -8.32 -8.17
N ARG A 97 -19.74 -7.31 -8.71
CA ARG A 97 -18.47 -6.79 -8.21
C ARG A 97 -18.71 -5.68 -7.19
N LEU A 98 -17.93 -5.73 -6.11
CA LEU A 98 -17.82 -4.66 -5.14
C LEU A 98 -16.48 -3.94 -5.35
N LEU A 99 -16.56 -2.63 -5.46
CA LEU A 99 -15.42 -1.71 -5.50
C LEU A 99 -15.33 -0.97 -4.17
N VAL A 100 -14.12 -0.57 -3.81
CA VAL A 100 -13.82 0.29 -2.68
C VAL A 100 -13.32 1.62 -3.24
N GLU A 101 -13.86 2.71 -2.72
CA GLU A 101 -13.47 4.08 -3.08
C GLU A 101 -13.37 4.96 -1.84
N LEU A 102 -12.63 6.07 -1.95
CA LEU A 102 -12.59 7.09 -0.90
C LEU A 102 -13.97 7.71 -0.69
N ILE A 103 -14.27 8.04 0.56
CA ILE A 103 -15.36 8.97 0.88
C ILE A 103 -14.83 10.39 0.63
N PRO A 104 -15.48 11.21 -0.21
CA PRO A 104 -15.05 12.59 -0.42
C PRO A 104 -15.03 13.39 0.88
N GLU A 105 -13.98 14.18 1.09
CA GLU A 105 -14.00 15.23 2.12
C GLU A 105 -15.01 16.32 1.69
N ASN A 106 -15.87 16.74 2.61
CA ASN A 106 -16.86 17.80 2.38
C ASN A 106 -16.21 19.18 2.34
#